data_AF-A0A3D5Q252-F1
#
_entry.id   AF-A0A3D5Q252-F1
#
_cell.length_a   1.000
_cell.length_b   1.000
_cell.length_c   1.000
_cell.angle_alpha   90.00
_cell.angle_beta   90.00
_cell.angle_gamma   90.00
#
_symmetry.space_group_name_H-M   'P 1'
#
loop_
_entity.id
_entity.type
_entity.pdbx_description
1 polymer ?
#
loop_
_entity_poly.entity_id
_entity_poly.type
_entity_poly.pdbx_seq_one_letter_code
_entity_poly.pdbx_strand_id
1 'polypeptide(L)'
;MRPNSKYITIGDNLDNTIKMLDDLVFRPRLKALEWSKLTKQTPNMKVGYPGQHLASLITGVEGSRTGARGDDLVDGTEVKSCSRVDQLDICRYCKEKVLRSETHCPKCGSDKITRKNDSKWLFGIKSESELDLLVNKVDRVFLTIAEYPFYDKHRFDCISFKAYEIWNNCERHDKFREIMINYYNKIFLSHIEINPNKTPAPKNFWPYSFQFYLCNPVKVFEATIKDTNKEPKISVDFLYPPGADRSELSPELMPISLLTIDELRFLISNNNNLERLEPLVREGFSISDFVNTIKDRPTDKKRIGDIIPYLDESSRSCLSLRDTDKISEARTPYNRR
;
A
#
# COMPACT_ATOMS: atom_id res chain seq x y z
N MET A 1 12.37 -13.15 11.36
CA MET A 1 12.30 -12.18 10.24
C MET A 1 13.33 -11.08 10.51
N ARG A 2 14.62 -11.42 10.40
CA ARG A 2 15.69 -10.62 10.99
C ARG A 2 16.68 -10.13 9.93
N PRO A 3 16.92 -8.82 9.82
CA PRO A 3 17.92 -8.27 8.91
C PRO A 3 19.32 -8.79 9.20
N ASN A 4 20.11 -8.90 8.13
CA ASN A 4 21.51 -9.27 8.26
C ASN A 4 22.33 -8.05 8.69
N SER A 5 22.74 -8.05 9.96
CA SER A 5 23.48 -6.94 10.59
C SER A 5 24.71 -6.46 9.81
N LYS A 6 25.36 -7.32 9.01
CA LYS A 6 26.54 -6.95 8.21
C LYS A 6 26.26 -5.87 7.15
N TYR A 7 25.01 -5.72 6.74
CA TYR A 7 24.58 -4.73 5.74
C TYR A 7 24.00 -3.46 6.37
N ILE A 8 23.85 -3.41 7.69
CA ILE A 8 23.31 -2.24 8.40
C ILE A 8 24.48 -1.31 8.70
N THR A 9 24.75 -0.39 7.79
CA THR A 9 25.90 0.52 7.84
C THR A 9 25.51 1.97 8.09
N ILE A 10 24.25 2.34 7.82
CA ILE A 10 23.76 3.71 8.02
C ILE A 10 23.26 3.86 9.46
N GLY A 11 23.93 4.74 10.22
CA GLY A 11 23.51 5.20 11.55
C GLY A 11 22.62 6.46 11.52
N ASP A 12 22.25 6.95 12.71
CA ASP A 12 21.41 8.14 12.91
C ASP A 12 20.15 8.15 12.03
N ASN A 13 19.53 6.97 11.89
CA ASN A 13 18.46 6.71 10.93
C ASN A 13 17.28 7.67 11.07
N LEU A 14 16.93 8.04 12.31
CA LEU A 14 15.85 8.99 12.60
C LEU A 14 16.16 10.38 12.04
N ASP A 15 17.28 10.97 12.44
CA ASP A 15 17.67 12.34 12.05
C ASP A 15 17.93 12.43 10.55
N ASN A 16 18.61 11.43 9.98
CA ASN A 16 18.83 11.35 8.54
C ASN A 16 17.52 11.22 7.77
N THR A 17 16.53 10.47 8.28
CA THR A 17 15.20 10.36 7.66
C THR A 17 14.49 11.71 7.66
N ILE A 18 14.49 12.42 8.79
CA ILE A 18 13.87 13.76 8.89
C ILE A 18 14.53 14.72 7.90
N LYS A 19 15.86 14.75 7.87
CA LYS A 19 16.63 15.60 6.97
C LYS A 19 16.34 15.27 5.49
N MET A 20 16.35 13.99 5.12
CA MET A 20 16.06 13.58 3.75
C MET A 20 14.65 13.94 3.31
N LEU A 21 13.65 13.75 4.18
CA LEU A 21 12.28 14.16 3.90
C LEU A 21 12.18 15.68 3.70
N ASP A 22 12.84 16.48 4.54
CA ASP A 22 12.91 17.93 4.36
C ASP A 22 13.58 18.32 3.02
N ASP A 23 14.78 17.79 2.77
CA ASP A 23 15.64 18.16 1.63
C ASP A 23 15.08 17.69 0.28
N LEU A 24 14.58 16.45 0.20
CA LEU A 24 14.22 15.80 -1.07
C LEU A 24 12.72 15.80 -1.37
N VAL A 25 11.87 16.00 -0.35
CA VAL A 25 10.40 15.98 -0.54
C VAL A 25 9.81 17.36 -0.32
N PHE A 26 10.05 17.97 0.85
CA PHE A 26 9.25 19.11 1.28
C PHE A 26 9.76 20.46 0.78
N ARG A 27 11.05 20.76 0.90
CA ARG A 27 11.60 22.00 0.31
C ARG A 27 11.35 22.08 -1.20
N PRO A 28 11.58 21.00 -1.99
CA PRO A 28 11.25 21.01 -3.40
C PRO A 28 9.75 21.21 -3.66
N ARG A 29 8.89 20.57 -2.86
CA ARG A 29 7.43 20.76 -2.95
C ARG A 29 7.02 22.22 -2.74
N LEU A 30 7.55 22.90 -1.73
CA LEU A 30 7.21 24.31 -1.47
C LEU A 30 7.54 25.19 -2.67
N LYS A 31 8.70 24.97 -3.30
CA LYS A 31 9.05 25.65 -4.55
C LYS A 31 8.16 25.26 -5.71
N ALA A 32 7.82 23.98 -5.84
CA ALA A 32 6.90 23.53 -6.87
C ALA A 32 5.48 24.09 -6.67
N LEU A 33 5.03 24.37 -5.44
CA LEU A 33 3.77 25.07 -5.16
C LEU A 33 3.76 26.50 -5.69
N GLU A 34 4.87 27.24 -5.57
CA GLU A 34 5.01 28.58 -6.16
C GLU A 34 4.82 28.51 -7.69
N TRP A 35 5.51 27.58 -8.35
CA TRP A 35 5.40 27.38 -9.80
C TRP A 35 4.05 26.82 -10.25
N SER A 36 3.42 25.97 -9.43
CA SER A 36 2.12 25.35 -9.71
C SER A 36 1.02 26.41 -9.88
N LYS A 37 1.10 27.51 -9.11
CA LYS A 37 0.15 28.64 -9.24
C LYS A 37 0.17 29.25 -10.64
N LEU A 38 1.36 29.36 -11.25
CA LEU A 38 1.58 29.92 -12.59
C LEU A 38 1.33 28.87 -13.69
N THR A 39 1.96 27.71 -13.57
CA THR A 39 2.03 26.69 -14.63
C THR A 39 0.86 25.71 -14.64
N LYS A 40 0.08 25.68 -13.56
CA LYS A 40 -0.98 24.69 -13.30
C LYS A 40 -0.49 23.23 -13.33
N GLN A 41 0.82 23.03 -13.18
CA GLN A 41 1.42 21.71 -13.01
C GLN A 41 1.31 21.23 -11.56
N THR A 42 1.41 19.93 -11.34
CA THR A 42 1.38 19.36 -9.99
C THR A 42 2.58 19.84 -9.17
N PRO A 43 2.38 20.26 -7.90
CA PRO A 43 3.47 20.61 -7.01
C PRO A 43 4.14 19.39 -6.36
N ASN A 44 3.62 18.19 -6.62
CA ASN A 44 4.15 16.95 -6.07
C ASN A 44 5.33 16.44 -6.89
N MET A 45 6.47 16.25 -6.24
CA MET A 45 7.58 15.50 -6.80
C MET A 45 7.27 14.01 -6.74
N LYS A 46 7.54 13.29 -7.84
CA LYS A 46 7.39 11.83 -7.86
C LYS A 46 8.32 11.20 -6.82
N VAL A 47 7.76 10.32 -5.99
CA VAL A 47 8.46 9.73 -4.84
C VAL A 47 9.38 8.56 -5.24
N GLY A 48 9.62 8.30 -6.53
CA GLY A 48 10.40 7.13 -6.98
C GLY A 48 11.79 7.03 -6.35
N TYR A 49 12.68 7.97 -6.67
CA TYR A 49 14.03 7.99 -6.08
C TYR A 49 14.04 8.36 -4.58
N PRO A 50 13.25 9.35 -4.11
CA PRO A 50 13.13 9.60 -2.66
C PRO A 50 12.68 8.37 -1.86
N GLY A 51 11.85 7.48 -2.44
CA GLY A 51 11.39 6.25 -1.82
C GLY A 51 12.51 5.23 -1.60
N GLN A 52 13.48 5.15 -2.53
CA GLN A 52 14.68 4.31 -2.36
C GLN A 52 15.60 4.87 -1.27
N HIS A 53 15.84 6.19 -1.25
CA HIS A 53 16.59 6.82 -0.16
C HIS A 53 15.90 6.59 1.20
N LEU A 54 14.57 6.72 1.26
CA LEU A 54 13.80 6.47 2.46
C LEU A 54 13.95 5.02 2.93
N ALA A 55 13.90 4.05 2.00
CA ALA A 55 14.14 2.64 2.33
C ALA A 55 15.54 2.43 2.92
N SER A 56 16.58 3.01 2.32
CA SER A 56 17.94 2.90 2.88
C SER A 56 18.04 3.48 4.30
N LEU A 57 17.44 4.64 4.54
CA LEU A 57 17.50 5.28 5.86
C LEU A 57 16.69 4.53 6.92
N ILE A 58 15.51 4.00 6.59
CA ILE A 58 14.70 3.22 7.53
C ILE A 58 15.36 1.88 7.84
N THR A 59 15.88 1.20 6.82
CA THR A 59 16.46 -0.15 6.98
C THR A 59 17.89 -0.12 7.49
N GLY A 60 18.56 1.04 7.43
CA GLY A 60 19.98 1.19 7.71
C GLY A 60 20.90 0.60 6.63
N VAL A 61 20.35 0.18 5.48
CA VAL A 61 21.09 -0.53 4.42
C VAL A 61 21.32 0.38 3.23
N GLU A 62 22.55 0.43 2.73
CA GLU A 62 22.91 1.21 1.55
C GLU A 62 22.27 0.68 0.25
N GLY A 63 22.10 1.57 -0.72
CA GLY A 63 21.68 1.19 -2.08
C GLY A 63 22.81 0.54 -2.88
N SER A 64 22.46 -0.28 -3.88
CA SER A 64 23.43 -1.04 -4.69
C SER A 64 24.19 -0.25 -5.76
N ARG A 65 23.84 1.04 -5.98
CA ARG A 65 24.41 1.92 -7.02
C ARG A 65 24.12 1.45 -8.47
N THR A 66 23.14 0.58 -8.67
CA THR A 66 22.83 0.00 -10.00
C THR A 66 21.93 0.88 -10.88
N GLY A 67 21.46 2.03 -10.39
CA GLY A 67 20.57 2.91 -11.15
C GLY A 67 19.25 2.24 -11.55
N ALA A 68 18.66 1.46 -10.64
CA ALA A 68 17.45 0.66 -10.83
C ALA A 68 17.58 -0.48 -11.87
N ARG A 69 18.78 -1.06 -12.01
CA ARG A 69 19.07 -2.20 -12.91
C ARG A 69 19.55 -3.48 -12.20
N GLY A 70 19.54 -3.48 -10.87
CA GLY A 70 19.86 -4.62 -10.01
C GLY A 70 19.14 -4.43 -8.67
N ASP A 71 19.63 -5.09 -7.61
CA ASP A 71 19.02 -5.02 -6.28
C ASP A 71 18.82 -3.57 -5.83
N ASP A 72 17.72 -3.24 -5.17
CA ASP A 72 17.52 -1.87 -4.68
C ASP A 72 18.49 -1.55 -3.54
N LEU A 73 18.64 -2.48 -2.58
CA LEU A 73 19.56 -2.40 -1.44
C LEU A 73 20.66 -3.47 -1.53
N VAL A 74 21.82 -3.22 -0.93
CA VAL A 74 23.00 -4.13 -1.00
C VAL A 74 22.79 -5.49 -0.32
N ASP A 75 21.72 -5.65 0.47
CA ASP A 75 21.32 -6.89 1.11
C ASP A 75 20.34 -7.74 0.26
N GLY A 76 19.99 -7.29 -0.95
CA GLY A 76 19.04 -7.97 -1.82
C GLY A 76 17.57 -7.63 -1.55
N THR A 77 17.28 -6.65 -0.69
CA THR A 77 15.90 -6.20 -0.44
C THR A 77 15.29 -5.58 -1.70
N GLU A 78 14.09 -6.04 -2.06
CA GLU A 78 13.28 -5.47 -3.14
C GLU A 78 12.45 -4.29 -2.60
N VAL A 79 12.62 -3.08 -3.16
CA VAL A 79 11.94 -1.88 -2.69
C VAL A 79 10.84 -1.47 -3.68
N LYS A 80 9.61 -1.30 -3.19
CA LYS A 80 8.52 -0.69 -3.97
C LYS A 80 7.98 0.53 -3.26
N SER A 81 7.95 1.65 -3.98
CA SER A 81 7.34 2.89 -3.52
C SER A 81 6.09 3.22 -4.32
N CYS A 82 5.04 3.72 -3.67
CA CYS A 82 3.91 4.33 -4.35
C CYS A 82 3.47 5.63 -3.64
N SER A 83 2.73 6.48 -4.36
CA SER A 83 2.24 7.74 -3.81
C SER A 83 0.80 7.98 -4.23
N ARG A 84 -0.03 8.37 -3.26
CA ARG A 84 -1.39 8.90 -3.46
C ARG A 84 -1.40 10.43 -3.49
N VAL A 85 -0.27 11.06 -3.17
CA VAL A 85 -0.14 12.50 -3.01
C VAL A 85 -0.02 13.20 -4.36
N ASP A 86 0.62 12.55 -5.34
CA ASP A 86 0.92 13.04 -6.69
C ASP A 86 -0.20 12.85 -7.71
N GLN A 87 -1.35 12.32 -7.28
CA GLN A 87 -2.47 12.01 -8.16
C GLN A 87 -3.28 13.24 -8.56
N LEU A 88 -3.60 13.33 -9.85
CA LEU A 88 -4.51 14.34 -10.41
C LEU A 88 -5.96 13.90 -10.24
N ASP A 89 -6.79 14.84 -9.80
CA ASP A 89 -8.22 14.65 -9.63
C ASP A 89 -8.97 14.94 -10.94
N ILE A 90 -10.25 14.59 -11.00
CA ILE A 90 -11.05 14.73 -12.21
C ILE A 90 -12.39 15.37 -11.89
N CYS A 91 -12.79 16.39 -12.66
CA CYS A 91 -14.14 16.96 -12.59
C CYS A 91 -15.19 15.92 -13.01
N ARG A 92 -16.25 15.75 -12.22
CA ARG A 92 -17.31 14.77 -12.52
C ARG A 92 -18.08 15.09 -13.80
N TYR A 93 -18.27 16.37 -14.11
CA TYR A 93 -19.05 16.82 -15.26
C TYR A 93 -18.23 16.85 -16.55
N CYS A 94 -17.21 17.71 -16.63
CA CYS A 94 -16.48 17.93 -17.89
C CYS A 94 -15.24 17.04 -18.06
N LYS A 95 -14.93 16.19 -17.07
CA LYS A 95 -13.78 15.26 -17.04
C LYS A 95 -12.40 15.95 -17.12
N GLU A 96 -12.35 17.26 -16.95
CA GLU A 96 -11.09 18.01 -16.89
C GLU A 96 -10.27 17.59 -15.67
N LYS A 97 -8.94 17.61 -15.81
CA LYS A 97 -8.01 17.36 -14.71
C LYS A 97 -8.06 18.52 -13.72
N VAL A 98 -8.01 18.21 -12.44
CA VAL A 98 -8.08 19.19 -11.34
C VAL A 98 -6.92 18.93 -10.39
N LEU A 99 -6.20 19.98 -10.01
CA LEU A 99 -5.13 19.87 -9.03
C LEU A 99 -5.71 19.58 -7.65
N ARG A 100 -4.93 18.90 -6.81
CA ARG A 100 -5.34 18.55 -5.45
C ARG A 100 -5.70 19.79 -4.60
N SER A 101 -5.02 20.90 -4.85
CA SER A 101 -5.24 22.19 -4.18
C SER A 101 -6.48 22.95 -4.66
N GLU A 102 -7.05 22.58 -5.81
CA GLU A 102 -8.20 23.26 -6.39
C GLU A 102 -9.51 22.68 -5.84
N THR A 103 -10.41 23.56 -5.40
CA THR A 103 -11.75 23.19 -4.90
C THR A 103 -12.83 23.22 -5.98
N HIS A 104 -12.53 23.83 -7.13
CA HIS A 104 -13.44 23.95 -8.27
C HIS A 104 -12.70 23.59 -9.56
N CYS A 105 -13.44 23.06 -10.53
CA CYS A 105 -12.91 22.74 -11.85
C CYS A 105 -12.48 24.01 -12.60
N PRO A 106 -11.24 24.10 -13.11
CA PRO A 106 -10.75 25.30 -13.78
C PRO A 106 -11.46 25.58 -15.12
N LYS A 107 -12.14 24.58 -15.70
CA LYS A 107 -12.82 24.68 -16.99
C LYS A 107 -14.31 25.00 -16.91
N CYS A 108 -15.03 24.38 -15.98
CA CYS A 108 -16.49 24.55 -15.89
C CYS A 108 -16.96 25.13 -14.54
N GLY A 109 -16.04 25.46 -13.64
CA GLY A 109 -16.36 26.06 -12.33
C GLY A 109 -17.02 25.09 -11.33
N SER A 110 -17.29 23.83 -11.69
CA SER A 110 -17.97 22.89 -10.79
C SER A 110 -17.13 22.50 -9.59
N ASP A 111 -17.76 22.42 -8.43
CA ASP A 111 -17.24 21.88 -7.16
C ASP A 111 -17.23 20.34 -7.10
N LYS A 112 -17.90 19.65 -8.04
CA LYS A 112 -18.04 18.19 -8.02
C LYS A 112 -16.79 17.53 -8.60
N ILE A 113 -15.81 17.32 -7.73
CA ILE A 113 -14.52 16.71 -8.06
C ILE A 113 -14.48 15.27 -7.55
N THR A 114 -14.09 14.34 -8.43
CA THR A 114 -13.68 12.99 -8.02
C THR A 114 -12.23 13.05 -7.61
N ARG A 115 -12.00 13.00 -6.29
CA ARG A 115 -10.66 12.87 -5.71
C ARG A 115 -10.14 11.46 -5.95
N LYS A 116 -8.90 11.34 -6.42
CA LYS A 116 -8.25 10.05 -6.70
C LYS A 116 -7.46 9.55 -5.50
N ASN A 117 -7.47 8.22 -5.31
CA ASN A 117 -6.75 7.51 -4.24
C ASN A 117 -6.14 6.17 -4.71
N ASP A 118 -6.02 6.00 -6.02
CA ASP A 118 -5.69 4.76 -6.72
C ASP A 118 -4.18 4.64 -7.01
N SER A 119 -3.36 4.49 -5.97
CA SER A 119 -1.93 4.17 -6.11
C SER A 119 -1.63 2.71 -5.79
N LYS A 120 -0.55 2.17 -6.37
CA LYS A 120 -0.20 0.74 -6.33
C LYS A 120 1.30 0.52 -6.40
N TRP A 121 1.76 -0.52 -5.73
CA TRP A 121 3.08 -1.11 -5.98
C TRP A 121 2.99 -2.01 -7.21
N LEU A 122 4.02 -1.97 -8.05
CA LEU A 122 4.07 -2.73 -9.30
C LEU A 122 5.18 -3.76 -9.21
N PHE A 123 4.81 -5.04 -9.39
CA PHE A 123 5.76 -6.13 -9.51
C PHE A 123 5.79 -6.61 -10.97
N GLY A 124 6.94 -6.41 -11.62
CA GLY A 124 7.18 -6.93 -12.97
C GLY A 124 7.68 -8.37 -12.85
N ILE A 125 6.90 -9.32 -13.36
CA ILE A 125 7.29 -10.72 -13.46
C ILE A 125 7.02 -11.14 -14.90
N LYS A 126 8.09 -11.35 -15.65
CA LYS A 126 8.09 -11.62 -17.10
C LYS A 126 8.81 -12.90 -17.49
N SER A 127 9.34 -13.62 -16.51
CA SER A 127 10.02 -14.89 -16.69
C SER A 127 9.98 -15.69 -15.40
N GLU A 128 10.26 -16.98 -15.52
CA GLU A 128 10.39 -17.86 -14.36
C GLU A 128 11.57 -17.45 -13.46
N SER A 129 12.65 -16.93 -14.04
CA SER A 129 13.80 -16.44 -13.26
C SER A 129 13.47 -15.18 -12.47
N GLU A 130 12.66 -14.27 -13.02
CA GLU A 130 12.16 -13.10 -12.28
C GLU A 130 11.18 -13.52 -11.16
N LEU A 131 10.33 -14.53 -11.41
CA LEU A 131 9.45 -15.08 -10.38
C LEU A 131 10.28 -15.69 -9.25
N ASP A 132 11.23 -16.57 -9.57
CA ASP A 132 12.12 -17.24 -8.62
C ASP A 132 12.95 -16.24 -7.81
N LEU A 133 13.46 -15.19 -8.48
CA LEU A 133 14.13 -14.08 -7.80
C LEU A 133 13.21 -13.49 -6.71
N LEU A 134 12.00 -13.10 -7.09
CA LEU A 134 11.09 -12.41 -6.19
C LEU A 134 10.56 -13.30 -5.05
N VAL A 135 10.30 -14.59 -5.27
CA VAL A 135 9.62 -15.45 -4.29
C VAL A 135 10.55 -16.35 -3.48
N ASN A 136 11.75 -16.66 -3.98
CA ASN A 136 12.69 -17.59 -3.33
C ASN A 136 14.03 -16.95 -2.97
N LYS A 137 14.55 -15.99 -3.76
CA LYS A 137 15.89 -15.42 -3.55
C LYS A 137 15.89 -14.08 -2.82
N VAL A 138 14.87 -13.27 -3.02
CA VAL A 138 14.66 -12.04 -2.24
C VAL A 138 14.10 -12.42 -0.88
N ASP A 139 14.86 -12.16 0.18
CA ASP A 139 14.40 -12.41 1.55
C ASP A 139 13.33 -11.41 1.99
N ARG A 140 13.52 -10.13 1.64
CA ARG A 140 12.74 -9.00 2.15
C ARG A 140 12.20 -8.14 1.01
N VAL A 141 10.89 -7.89 1.06
CA VAL A 141 10.19 -6.89 0.25
C VAL A 141 9.83 -5.71 1.14
N PHE A 142 10.25 -4.52 0.73
CA PHE A 142 10.08 -3.27 1.47
C PHE A 142 9.13 -2.33 0.71
N LEU A 143 7.97 -2.05 1.30
CA LEU A 143 6.88 -1.32 0.67
C LEU A 143 6.71 0.05 1.30
N THR A 144 6.89 1.12 0.53
CA THR A 144 6.65 2.51 1.00
C THR A 144 5.43 3.13 0.35
N ILE A 145 4.68 3.91 1.13
CA ILE A 145 3.55 4.70 0.64
C ILE A 145 3.60 6.12 1.20
N ALA A 146 3.41 7.10 0.31
CA ALA A 146 3.06 8.46 0.67
C ALA A 146 1.55 8.68 0.46
N GLU A 147 0.84 9.17 1.47
CA GLU A 147 -0.61 9.37 1.41
C GLU A 147 -1.14 10.53 2.24
N TYR A 148 -2.42 10.87 2.05
CA TYR A 148 -3.13 11.83 2.89
C TYR A 148 -3.84 11.07 4.02
N PRO A 149 -3.40 11.17 5.29
CA PRO A 149 -3.98 10.39 6.40
C PRO A 149 -5.44 10.77 6.71
N PHE A 150 -5.89 11.94 6.25
CA PHE A 150 -7.26 12.44 6.42
C PHE A 150 -8.01 12.54 5.10
N TYR A 151 -7.71 11.64 4.16
CA TYR A 151 -8.30 11.61 2.82
C TYR A 151 -9.84 11.65 2.85
N ASP A 152 -10.47 10.81 3.68
CA ASP A 152 -11.93 10.70 3.78
C ASP A 152 -12.59 11.96 4.37
N LYS A 153 -11.80 12.79 5.07
CA LYS A 153 -12.22 14.11 5.58
C LYS A 153 -11.95 15.24 4.59
N HIS A 154 -11.55 14.92 3.35
CA HIS A 154 -11.15 15.88 2.31
C HIS A 154 -10.06 16.86 2.76
N ARG A 155 -9.14 16.40 3.60
CA ARG A 155 -8.00 17.19 4.09
C ARG A 155 -6.70 16.73 3.44
N PHE A 156 -6.05 17.66 2.73
CA PHE A 156 -4.85 17.43 1.92
C PHE A 156 -3.65 18.31 2.33
N ASP A 157 -3.69 18.78 3.58
CA ASP A 157 -2.67 19.61 4.22
C ASP A 157 -1.62 18.79 4.99
N CYS A 158 -1.94 17.52 5.27
CA CYS A 158 -1.04 16.59 5.95
C CYS A 158 -0.65 15.45 5.00
N ILE A 159 0.62 15.05 5.00
CA ILE A 159 1.12 13.87 4.27
C ILE A 159 1.68 12.90 5.29
N SER A 160 1.39 11.61 5.12
CA SER A 160 1.99 10.52 5.89
C SER A 160 2.88 9.68 4.98
N PHE A 161 4.05 9.31 5.48
CA PHE A 161 4.93 8.30 4.89
C PHE A 161 4.89 7.07 5.78
N LYS A 162 4.60 5.92 5.18
CA LYS A 162 4.60 4.64 5.89
C LYS A 162 5.44 3.63 5.15
N ALA A 163 6.08 2.74 5.89
CA ALA A 163 6.80 1.61 5.33
C ALA A 163 6.42 0.29 6.00
N TYR A 164 6.33 -0.74 5.18
CA TYR A 164 5.98 -2.09 5.58
C TYR A 164 7.00 -3.09 5.05
N GLU A 165 7.26 -4.14 5.83
CA GLU A 165 8.07 -5.27 5.39
C GLU A 165 7.20 -6.51 5.18
N ILE A 166 7.55 -7.27 4.14
CA ILE A 166 7.11 -8.63 3.88
C ILE A 166 8.38 -9.47 3.69
N TRP A 167 8.38 -10.67 4.26
CA TRP A 167 9.54 -11.57 4.29
C TRP A 167 9.15 -12.90 3.63
N ASN A 168 9.72 -13.21 2.47
CA ASN A 168 9.30 -14.35 1.63
C ASN A 168 9.59 -15.71 2.26
N ASN A 169 10.65 -15.80 3.06
CA ASN A 169 11.14 -17.04 3.66
C ASN A 169 10.55 -17.31 5.05
N CYS A 170 9.26 -16.98 5.25
CA CYS A 170 8.53 -17.32 6.48
C CYS A 170 7.06 -17.66 6.19
N GLU A 171 6.47 -18.53 7.03
CA GLU A 171 5.07 -18.98 6.89
C GLU A 171 4.08 -17.80 6.98
N ARG A 172 4.36 -16.85 7.87
CA ARG A 172 3.52 -15.66 8.11
C ARG A 172 3.14 -14.89 6.85
N HIS A 173 4.04 -14.83 5.86
CA HIS A 173 3.89 -14.01 4.67
C HIS A 173 3.73 -14.83 3.39
N ASP A 174 3.42 -16.12 3.50
CA ASP A 174 3.31 -17.05 2.37
C ASP A 174 2.36 -16.57 1.26
N LYS A 175 1.28 -15.84 1.64
CA LYS A 175 0.30 -15.28 0.72
C LYS A 175 0.89 -14.31 -0.28
N PHE A 176 1.99 -13.63 0.05
CA PHE A 176 2.68 -12.81 -0.94
C PHE A 176 3.24 -13.65 -2.08
N ARG A 177 3.92 -14.77 -1.77
CA ARG A 177 4.42 -15.70 -2.78
C ARG A 177 3.28 -16.30 -3.59
N GLU A 178 2.21 -16.73 -2.92
CA GLU A 178 1.02 -17.30 -3.57
C GLU A 178 0.42 -16.31 -4.58
N ILE A 179 0.33 -15.02 -4.23
CA ILE A 179 -0.14 -13.96 -5.14
C ILE A 179 0.78 -13.80 -6.36
N MET A 180 2.11 -13.79 -6.17
CA MET A 180 3.06 -13.61 -7.27
C MET A 180 3.06 -14.80 -8.23
N ILE A 181 2.99 -16.02 -7.70
CA ILE A 181 2.86 -17.27 -8.47
C ILE A 181 1.53 -17.29 -9.24
N ASN A 182 0.42 -16.95 -8.57
CA ASN A 182 -0.89 -16.90 -9.21
C ASN A 182 -0.93 -15.89 -10.36
N TYR A 183 -0.36 -14.69 -10.17
CA TYR A 183 -0.26 -13.71 -11.25
C TYR A 183 0.56 -14.24 -12.43
N TYR A 184 1.73 -14.84 -12.18
CA TYR A 184 2.57 -15.35 -13.25
C TYR A 184 1.85 -16.44 -14.07
N ASN A 185 1.25 -17.42 -13.39
CA ASN A 185 0.61 -18.55 -14.04
C ASN A 185 -0.72 -18.17 -14.72
N LYS A 186 -1.57 -17.38 -14.06
CA LYS A 186 -2.94 -17.10 -14.53
C LYS A 186 -3.07 -15.87 -15.42
N ILE A 187 -2.14 -14.91 -15.31
CA ILE A 187 -2.18 -13.66 -16.08
C ILE A 187 -1.04 -13.60 -17.08
N PHE A 188 0.20 -13.74 -16.63
CA PHE A 188 1.35 -13.57 -17.51
C PHE A 188 1.39 -14.69 -18.57
N LEU A 189 1.50 -15.96 -18.16
CA LEU A 189 1.58 -17.09 -19.10
C LEU A 189 0.37 -17.15 -20.02
N SER A 190 -0.86 -17.03 -19.49
CA SER A 190 -2.06 -17.08 -20.33
C SER A 190 -2.14 -15.94 -21.37
N HIS A 191 -1.55 -14.77 -21.10
CA HIS A 191 -1.45 -13.72 -22.11
C HIS A 191 -0.39 -14.01 -23.18
N ILE A 192 0.73 -14.63 -22.79
CA ILE A 192 1.80 -15.04 -23.71
C ILE A 192 1.34 -16.19 -24.60
N GLU A 193 0.56 -17.14 -24.08
CA GLU A 193 -0.07 -18.22 -24.85
C GLU A 193 -0.98 -17.69 -25.96
N ILE A 194 -1.76 -16.64 -25.69
CA ILE A 194 -2.64 -15.99 -26.68
C ILE A 194 -1.83 -15.17 -27.69
N ASN A 195 -0.83 -14.42 -27.22
CA ASN A 195 0.03 -13.59 -28.06
C ASN A 195 1.45 -13.52 -27.48
N PRO A 196 2.42 -14.24 -28.07
CA PRO A 196 3.79 -14.26 -27.57
C PRO A 196 4.50 -12.90 -27.54
N ASN A 197 4.03 -11.93 -28.34
CA ASN A 197 4.58 -10.57 -28.39
C ASN A 197 3.91 -9.62 -27.39
N LYS A 198 2.91 -10.08 -26.64
CA LYS A 198 2.24 -9.25 -25.65
C LYS A 198 3.17 -9.03 -24.47
N THR A 199 3.19 -7.81 -23.94
CA THR A 199 3.81 -7.50 -22.65
C THR A 199 2.70 -7.25 -21.64
N PRO A 200 2.28 -8.26 -20.85
CA PRO A 200 1.27 -8.08 -19.82
C PRO A 200 1.64 -6.95 -18.86
N ALA A 201 0.61 -6.23 -18.37
CA ALA A 201 0.82 -5.20 -17.37
C ALA A 201 1.30 -5.83 -16.06
N PRO A 202 2.24 -5.21 -15.33
CA PRO A 202 2.79 -5.75 -14.08
C PRO A 202 1.69 -6.03 -13.05
N LYS A 203 2.00 -6.88 -12.07
CA LYS A 203 1.10 -7.18 -10.95
C LYS A 203 0.87 -5.91 -10.14
N ASN A 204 -0.37 -5.45 -10.18
CA ASN A 204 -0.86 -4.38 -9.33
C ASN A 204 -1.04 -4.92 -7.90
N PHE A 205 -0.26 -4.42 -6.95
CA PHE A 205 -0.38 -4.73 -5.54
C PHE A 205 -0.81 -3.45 -4.79
N TRP A 206 -2.06 -3.45 -4.32
CA TRP A 206 -2.73 -2.24 -3.84
C TRP A 206 -2.57 -2.09 -2.31
N PRO A 207 -2.12 -0.92 -1.81
CA PRO A 207 -2.08 -0.63 -0.38
C PRO A 207 -3.44 -0.78 0.28
N TYR A 208 -3.46 -1.46 1.43
CA TYR A 208 -4.67 -1.71 2.23
C TYR A 208 -5.78 -2.47 1.50
N SER A 209 -5.44 -3.18 0.43
CA SER A 209 -6.36 -4.14 -0.16
C SER A 209 -6.45 -5.42 0.66
N PHE A 210 -7.49 -6.21 0.41
CA PHE A 210 -7.62 -7.55 0.99
C PHE A 210 -6.34 -8.40 0.81
N GLN A 211 -5.75 -8.37 -0.41
CA GLN A 211 -4.48 -9.05 -0.70
C GLN A 211 -3.32 -8.52 0.15
N PHE A 212 -3.23 -7.19 0.35
CA PHE A 212 -2.21 -6.60 1.21
C PHE A 212 -2.29 -7.13 2.63
N TYR A 213 -3.47 -7.15 3.24
CA TYR A 213 -3.63 -7.63 4.62
C TYR A 213 -3.38 -9.13 4.77
N LEU A 214 -3.78 -9.94 3.78
CA LEU A 214 -3.49 -11.38 3.81
C LEU A 214 -2.00 -11.71 3.70
N CYS A 215 -1.18 -10.81 3.16
CA CYS A 215 0.28 -10.96 3.20
C CYS A 215 0.88 -10.70 4.59
N ASN A 216 0.08 -10.35 5.61
CA ASN A 216 0.50 -10.01 6.96
C ASN A 216 1.69 -9.02 7.06
N PRO A 217 1.66 -7.90 6.33
CA PRO A 217 2.74 -6.93 6.34
C PRO A 217 2.91 -6.32 7.73
N VAL A 218 4.17 -6.17 8.15
CA VAL A 218 4.53 -5.50 9.42
C VAL A 218 4.97 -4.07 9.14
N LYS A 219 4.40 -3.10 9.85
CA LYS A 219 4.83 -1.70 9.74
C LYS A 219 6.15 -1.52 10.47
N VAL A 220 7.09 -0.82 9.82
CA VAL A 220 8.42 -0.53 10.38
C VAL A 220 8.71 0.96 10.45
N PHE A 221 7.88 1.79 9.82
CA PHE A 221 8.04 3.24 9.82
C PHE A 221 6.71 3.95 9.60
N GLU A 222 6.51 5.06 10.31
CA GLU A 222 5.46 6.03 10.10
C GLU A 222 5.96 7.43 10.44
N ALA A 223 5.76 8.37 9.51
CA ALA A 223 5.97 9.78 9.74
C ALA A 223 4.77 10.58 9.25
N THR A 224 4.38 11.59 10.02
CA THR A 224 3.32 12.54 9.68
C THR A 224 3.93 13.92 9.51
N ILE A 225 3.58 14.55 8.41
CA ILE A 225 4.00 15.91 8.10
C ILE A 225 2.78 16.79 8.03
N LYS A 226 2.74 17.77 8.92
CA LYS A 226 1.67 18.77 8.98
C LYS A 226 2.04 19.99 8.17
N ASP A 227 1.05 20.77 7.76
CA ASP A 227 1.24 22.05 7.05
C ASP A 227 2.11 21.95 5.79
N THR A 228 1.97 20.85 5.05
CA THR A 228 2.81 20.47 3.89
C THR A 228 2.80 21.45 2.72
N ASN A 229 1.93 22.45 2.77
CA ASN A 229 1.77 23.48 1.75
C ASN A 229 2.24 24.87 2.20
N LYS A 230 2.83 24.99 3.41
CA LYS A 230 3.31 26.25 3.99
C LYS A 230 4.68 26.04 4.65
N GLU A 231 4.68 25.62 5.91
CA GLU A 231 5.86 25.40 6.74
C GLU A 231 5.77 23.97 7.29
N PRO A 232 6.27 22.98 6.53
CA PRO A 232 6.10 21.57 6.87
C PRO A 232 6.72 21.24 8.22
N LYS A 233 5.96 20.59 9.09
CA LYS A 233 6.45 20.09 10.38
C LYS A 233 6.45 18.57 10.36
N ILE A 234 7.66 17.99 10.38
CA ILE A 234 7.87 16.55 10.30
C ILE A 234 7.83 15.95 11.71
N SER A 235 7.02 14.92 11.89
CA SER A 235 6.99 14.05 13.08
C SER A 235 7.25 12.63 12.61
N VAL A 236 8.23 11.94 13.19
CA VAL A 236 8.37 10.49 13.01
C VAL A 236 7.63 9.84 14.15
N ASP A 237 6.46 9.30 13.83
CA ASP A 237 5.53 8.75 14.82
C ASP A 237 5.93 7.32 15.21
N PHE A 238 6.62 6.62 14.32
CA PHE A 238 7.14 5.26 14.55
C PHE A 238 8.37 4.97 13.67
N LEU A 239 9.42 4.41 14.27
CA LEU A 239 10.57 3.85 13.56
C LEU A 239 11.03 2.60 14.31
N TYR A 240 10.93 1.44 13.67
CA TYR A 240 11.42 0.20 14.24
C TYR A 240 12.94 0.07 14.02
N PRO A 241 13.73 -0.37 15.01
CA PRO A 241 15.18 -0.42 14.88
C PRO A 241 15.65 -1.23 13.66
N PRO A 242 16.61 -0.70 12.86
CA PRO A 242 17.13 -1.34 11.64
C PRO A 242 17.56 -2.79 11.79
N GLY A 243 18.16 -3.17 12.93
CA GLY A 243 18.68 -4.52 13.18
C GLY A 243 17.82 -5.42 14.06
N ALA A 244 16.67 -4.95 14.53
CA ALA A 244 15.78 -5.74 15.38
C ALA A 244 15.08 -6.85 14.58
N ASP A 245 14.69 -7.94 15.24
CA ASP A 245 13.84 -8.98 14.63
C ASP A 245 12.38 -8.52 14.54
N ARG A 246 11.72 -8.86 13.44
CA ARG A 246 10.36 -8.39 13.12
C ARG A 246 9.31 -9.44 13.48
N SER A 247 9.75 -10.61 13.95
CA SER A 247 8.86 -11.67 14.43
C SER A 247 7.91 -11.19 15.53
N GLU A 248 8.36 -10.25 16.37
CA GLU A 248 7.57 -9.65 17.47
C GLU A 248 6.61 -8.55 17.03
N LEU A 249 6.70 -8.05 15.80
CA LEU A 249 5.79 -7.02 15.32
C LEU A 249 4.45 -7.65 14.95
N SER A 250 3.35 -7.07 15.46
CA SER A 250 2.01 -7.40 14.97
C SER A 250 1.81 -6.86 13.55
N PRO A 251 1.13 -7.59 12.65
CA PRO A 251 0.86 -7.08 11.32
C PRO A 251 -0.22 -6.01 11.39
N GLU A 252 -0.38 -5.28 10.28
CA GLU A 252 -1.48 -4.32 10.15
C GLU A 252 -2.85 -5.00 10.33
N LEU A 253 -3.71 -4.40 11.15
CA LEU A 253 -5.07 -4.87 11.40
C LEU A 253 -5.94 -4.65 10.16
N MET A 254 -6.62 -5.71 9.70
CA MET A 254 -7.43 -5.69 8.48
C MET A 254 -8.83 -5.15 8.77
N PRO A 255 -9.28 -4.05 8.15
CA PRO A 255 -10.66 -3.57 8.34
C PRO A 255 -11.67 -4.63 7.91
N ILE A 256 -12.64 -4.95 8.79
CA ILE A 256 -13.67 -5.95 8.47
C ILE A 256 -14.53 -5.55 7.27
N SER A 257 -14.63 -4.25 7.02
CA SER A 257 -15.38 -3.65 5.91
C SER A 257 -14.87 -4.08 4.54
N LEU A 258 -13.64 -4.61 4.46
CA LEU A 258 -13.08 -5.19 3.24
C LEU A 258 -13.75 -6.51 2.85
N LEU A 259 -14.39 -7.21 3.78
CA LEU A 259 -15.00 -8.50 3.52
C LEU A 259 -16.30 -8.37 2.73
N THR A 260 -16.50 -9.31 1.82
CA THR A 260 -17.78 -9.57 1.16
C THR A 260 -18.77 -10.20 2.14
N ILE A 261 -20.06 -10.21 1.80
CA ILE A 261 -21.06 -10.85 2.65
C ILE A 261 -20.80 -12.36 2.78
N ASP A 262 -20.31 -13.00 1.72
CA ASP A 262 -20.04 -14.44 1.74
C ASP A 262 -18.80 -14.77 2.58
N GLU A 263 -17.77 -13.93 2.56
CA GLU A 263 -16.62 -14.05 3.47
C GLU A 263 -17.04 -13.82 4.93
N LEU A 264 -17.92 -12.86 5.21
CA LEU A 264 -18.49 -12.66 6.55
C LEU A 264 -19.32 -13.87 7.01
N ARG A 265 -20.10 -14.47 6.11
CA ARG A 265 -20.84 -15.71 6.40
C ARG A 265 -19.91 -16.89 6.68
N PHE A 266 -18.79 -16.99 5.95
CA PHE A 266 -17.77 -17.99 6.19
C PHE A 266 -17.10 -17.82 7.56
N LEU A 267 -16.87 -16.58 7.99
CA LEU A 267 -16.33 -16.32 9.34
C LEU A 267 -17.24 -16.84 10.46
N ILE A 268 -18.56 -16.88 10.25
CA ILE A 268 -19.51 -17.39 11.25
C ILE A 268 -19.95 -18.85 11.01
N SER A 269 -19.37 -19.55 10.01
CA SER A 269 -19.85 -20.87 9.61
C SER A 269 -19.32 -22.02 10.47
N ASN A 270 -18.29 -21.79 11.29
CA ASN A 270 -17.76 -22.79 12.21
C ASN A 270 -17.31 -22.16 13.55
N ASN A 271 -17.28 -22.97 14.61
CA ASN A 271 -16.95 -22.49 15.95
C ASN A 271 -15.50 -22.01 16.08
N ASN A 272 -14.55 -22.69 15.42
CA ASN A 272 -13.13 -22.30 15.48
C ASN A 272 -12.88 -20.88 14.96
N ASN A 273 -13.63 -20.45 13.94
CA ASN A 273 -13.57 -19.07 13.43
C ASN A 273 -14.17 -18.08 14.44
N LEU A 274 -15.30 -18.44 15.08
CA LEU A 274 -15.94 -17.59 16.09
C LEU A 274 -15.05 -17.38 17.32
N GLU A 275 -14.38 -18.43 17.80
CA GLU A 275 -13.43 -18.34 18.92
C GLU A 275 -12.28 -17.36 18.62
N ARG A 276 -11.82 -17.29 17.37
CA ARG A 276 -10.78 -16.33 16.95
C ARG A 276 -11.30 -14.88 16.85
N LEU A 277 -12.61 -14.69 16.72
CA LEU A 277 -13.23 -13.37 16.57
C LEU A 277 -13.67 -12.78 17.91
N GLU A 278 -13.97 -13.62 18.89
CA GLU A 278 -14.47 -13.20 20.20
C GLU A 278 -13.57 -12.16 20.90
N PRO A 279 -12.22 -12.28 20.90
CA PRO A 279 -11.35 -11.26 21.49
C PRO A 279 -11.37 -9.90 20.78
N LEU A 280 -11.91 -9.84 19.55
CA LEU A 280 -11.95 -8.65 18.71
C LEU A 280 -13.28 -7.88 18.82
N VAL A 281 -14.24 -8.43 19.58
CA VAL A 281 -15.53 -7.79 19.83
C VAL A 281 -15.32 -6.55 20.71
N ARG A 282 -15.86 -5.41 20.26
CA ARG A 282 -15.78 -4.16 21.02
C ARG A 282 -16.65 -4.22 22.27
N GLU A 283 -16.19 -3.53 23.30
CA GLU A 283 -16.93 -3.34 24.54
C GLU A 283 -18.37 -2.84 24.27
N GLY A 284 -19.35 -3.45 24.92
CA GLY A 284 -20.77 -3.17 24.73
C GLY A 284 -21.46 -4.04 23.67
N PHE A 285 -20.73 -4.90 22.96
CA PHE A 285 -21.30 -5.89 22.04
C PHE A 285 -20.91 -7.32 22.45
N SER A 286 -21.59 -8.29 21.84
CA SER A 286 -21.30 -9.72 21.97
C SER A 286 -21.00 -10.36 20.62
N ILE A 287 -20.35 -11.54 20.63
CA ILE A 287 -20.18 -12.34 19.40
C ILE A 287 -21.53 -12.75 18.80
N SER A 288 -22.58 -12.88 19.62
CA SER A 288 -23.94 -13.14 19.15
C SER A 288 -24.52 -11.96 18.38
N ASP A 289 -24.25 -10.72 18.81
CA ASP A 289 -24.64 -9.52 18.04
C ASP A 289 -24.00 -9.53 16.65
N PHE A 290 -22.74 -9.93 16.56
CA PHE A 290 -22.02 -10.06 15.28
C PHE A 290 -22.67 -11.09 14.36
N VAL A 291 -22.91 -12.31 14.89
CA VAL A 291 -23.54 -13.40 14.15
C VAL A 291 -24.94 -13.02 13.68
N ASN A 292 -25.75 -12.41 14.55
CA ASN A 292 -27.11 -12.00 14.24
C ASN A 292 -27.11 -10.92 13.14
N THR A 293 -26.24 -9.91 13.25
CA THR A 293 -26.14 -8.85 12.25
C THR A 293 -25.77 -9.38 10.85
N ILE A 294 -24.95 -10.44 10.76
CA ILE A 294 -24.60 -11.09 9.47
C ILE A 294 -25.78 -11.90 8.91
N LYS A 295 -26.58 -12.52 9.78
CA LYS A 295 -27.76 -13.32 9.40
C LYS A 295 -28.95 -12.45 8.97
N ASP A 296 -29.01 -11.21 9.45
CA ASP A 296 -30.05 -10.24 9.06
C ASP A 296 -30.11 -10.01 7.54
N ARG A 297 -31.32 -9.68 7.06
CA ARG A 297 -31.59 -9.38 5.65
C ARG A 297 -32.34 -8.05 5.54
N PRO A 298 -31.74 -6.98 5.00
CA PRO A 298 -30.36 -6.89 4.51
C PRO A 298 -29.31 -6.87 5.63
N THR A 299 -28.12 -7.41 5.35
CA THR A 299 -26.98 -7.38 6.28
C THR A 299 -26.47 -5.95 6.46
N ASP A 300 -26.40 -5.48 7.70
CA ASP A 300 -25.88 -4.15 8.03
C ASP A 300 -24.35 -4.18 8.23
N LYS A 301 -23.61 -3.87 7.15
CA LYS A 301 -22.14 -3.80 7.19
C LYS A 301 -21.58 -2.71 8.09
N LYS A 302 -22.34 -1.63 8.34
CA LYS A 302 -21.88 -0.56 9.22
C LYS A 302 -21.88 -1.08 10.66
N ARG A 303 -23.00 -1.67 11.08
CA ARG A 303 -23.12 -2.30 12.41
C ARG A 303 -22.10 -3.41 12.62
N ILE A 304 -21.77 -4.20 11.59
CA ILE A 304 -20.69 -5.19 11.64
C ILE A 304 -19.35 -4.54 12.04
N GLY A 305 -18.99 -3.41 11.42
CA GLY A 305 -17.79 -2.66 11.76
C GLY A 305 -17.84 -1.98 13.13
N ASP A 306 -19.04 -1.69 13.65
CA ASP A 306 -19.21 -1.19 15.01
C ASP A 306 -18.97 -2.29 16.06
N ILE A 307 -19.23 -3.56 15.73
CA ILE A 307 -19.04 -4.72 16.62
C ILE A 307 -17.59 -5.24 16.56
N ILE A 308 -17.10 -5.58 15.36
CA ILE A 308 -15.71 -6.01 15.13
C ILE A 308 -15.14 -5.11 14.03
N PRO A 309 -14.38 -4.05 14.36
CA PRO A 309 -13.89 -3.11 13.35
C PRO A 309 -12.77 -3.69 12.49
N TYR A 310 -11.95 -4.58 13.06
CA TYR A 310 -10.76 -5.11 12.43
C TYR A 310 -10.55 -6.60 12.72
N LEU A 311 -9.80 -7.26 11.84
CA LEU A 311 -9.30 -8.62 11.96
C LEU A 311 -7.78 -8.59 12.10
N ASP A 312 -7.28 -9.21 13.16
CA ASP A 312 -5.87 -9.47 13.38
C ASP A 312 -5.35 -10.61 12.47
N GLU A 313 -4.09 -11.02 12.67
CA GLU A 313 -3.46 -12.12 11.95
C GLU A 313 -4.18 -13.46 12.15
N SER A 314 -4.51 -13.78 13.40
CA SER A 314 -5.13 -15.07 13.78
C SER A 314 -6.52 -15.22 13.15
N SER A 315 -7.36 -14.21 13.30
CA SER A 315 -8.75 -14.19 12.83
C SER A 315 -8.87 -14.21 11.31
N ARG A 316 -7.92 -13.61 10.57
CA ARG A 316 -7.95 -13.63 9.09
C ARG A 316 -7.22 -14.81 8.46
N SER A 317 -6.45 -15.58 9.23
CA SER A 317 -5.68 -16.73 8.70
C SER A 317 -6.54 -17.82 8.05
N CYS A 318 -7.84 -17.88 8.36
CA CYS A 318 -8.77 -18.82 7.73
C CYS A 318 -9.27 -18.36 6.35
N LEU A 319 -9.00 -17.12 5.94
CA LEU A 319 -9.47 -16.57 4.68
C LEU A 319 -8.54 -16.96 3.53
N SER A 320 -9.13 -17.33 2.40
CA SER A 320 -8.41 -17.61 1.16
C SER A 320 -8.21 -16.36 0.31
N LEU A 321 -7.22 -16.41 -0.59
CA LEU A 321 -7.11 -15.40 -1.63
C LEU A 321 -8.34 -15.44 -2.55
N ARG A 322 -8.88 -14.27 -2.87
CA ARG A 322 -9.91 -14.13 -3.90
C ARG A 322 -9.33 -14.50 -5.26
N ASP A 323 -10.14 -15.12 -6.10
CA ASP A 323 -9.80 -15.40 -7.50
C ASP A 323 -9.92 -14.13 -8.35
N THR A 324 -8.99 -13.18 -8.15
CA THR A 324 -8.96 -11.88 -8.82
C THR A 324 -8.12 -11.86 -10.10
N ASP A 325 -7.25 -12.85 -10.28
CA ASP A 325 -6.31 -12.92 -11.39
C ASP A 325 -7.00 -13.61 -12.59
N LYS A 326 -7.95 -12.90 -13.20
CA LYS A 326 -8.67 -13.30 -14.41
C LYS A 326 -8.30 -12.40 -15.58
N ILE A 327 -8.21 -12.99 -16.77
CA ILE A 327 -7.99 -12.23 -18.00
C ILE A 327 -9.21 -11.34 -18.26
N SER A 328 -9.03 -10.02 -18.23
CA SER A 328 -10.03 -9.07 -18.68
C SER A 328 -9.61 -8.45 -20.01
N GLU A 329 -10.40 -8.64 -21.06
CA GLU A 329 -10.21 -7.92 -22.32
C GLU A 329 -10.72 -6.49 -22.19
N ALA A 330 -9.92 -5.53 -22.67
CA ALA A 330 -10.36 -4.13 -22.71
C ALA A 330 -11.51 -4.00 -23.71
N ARG A 331 -12.73 -3.72 -23.22
CA ARG A 331 -13.92 -3.54 -24.06
C ARG A 331 -13.85 -2.31 -24.98
N THR A 332 -12.82 -1.47 -24.87
CA THR A 332 -12.69 -0.26 -25.69
C THR A 332 -11.21 0.08 -25.94
N PRO A 333 -10.81 0.36 -27.19
CA PRO A 333 -9.47 0.84 -27.50
C PRO A 333 -9.17 2.15 -26.77
N TYR A 334 -7.99 2.24 -26.15
CA TYR A 334 -7.52 3.49 -25.55
C TYR A 334 -7.13 4.45 -26.67
N ASN A 335 -7.96 5.46 -26.94
CA ASN A 335 -7.62 6.56 -27.82
C ASN A 335 -6.87 7.63 -27.02
N ARG A 336 -5.57 7.79 -27.31
CA ARG A 336 -4.79 8.93 -26.84
C ARG A 336 -5.35 10.18 -27.51
N ARG A 337 -5.81 11.14 -26.71
CA ARG A 337 -6.22 12.47 -27.20
C ARG A 337 -5.01 13.30 -27.59
#